data_AF-A0A2H5YZ07-F1
#
_entry.id   AF-A0A2H5YZ07-F1
#
_cell.length_a   1.000
_cell.length_b   1.000
_cell.length_c   1.000
_cell.angle_alpha   90.00
_cell.angle_beta   90.00
_cell.angle_gamma   90.00
#
_symmetry.space_group_name_H-M   'P 1'
#
loop_
_entity.id
_entity.type
_entity.pdbx_description
1 polymer ?
#
loop_
_entity_poly.entity_id
_entity_poly.type
_entity_poly.pdbx_seq_one_letter_code
_entity_poly.pdbx_strand_id
1 'polypeptide(L)'
;MPALRAVEERYPTQVVVIGVHSPKFPNEREPANVRQAVLREGITHPVVHDPELLLWRTYAVRAWPTLVFVGPDGRILGVHEGEIPPESLVRAVERFLERTGVTTTVVPEWLAPERRPAAPLAFPGKLAADPAQDLLVVSDTGHHRLVLARPDGAVIAVIGDGTPGLRDGRFAEARFCEPQGVVVAGDAVYVADRGNHAIRRIDFRRETVETIAGTGRLGHSYPQAGPARQLDLRSPWALWYREGLLFVAMAGSHQIWVLDLASGLLQPYAGSGMEGIQGGPLERAWFAQPSGLTSDGRVLYVACPEASAVRTVDLPGAPNPKVGRLVGTGLFDFGDRDGTGDEVRLQHPLDVAWTGSELLVADTYNHKVKRLDPMTRECRAWLGYGQPGHEDGPADRARFWEPGGLAVTADTIFVADTNNHAVRVVDRTSGTVSTLELWGLAPPAP
;
A
#
# COMPACT_ATOMS: atom_id res chain seq x y z
N MET A 1 3.96 3.49 -13.00
CA MET A 1 5.44 3.50 -12.83
C MET A 1 6.19 2.49 -13.72
N PRO A 2 5.87 1.19 -13.78
CA PRO A 2 6.66 0.22 -14.58
C PRO A 2 6.76 0.58 -16.06
N ALA A 3 5.69 1.11 -16.65
CA ALA A 3 5.69 1.56 -18.04
C ALA A 3 6.69 2.69 -18.31
N LEU A 4 6.83 3.63 -17.36
CA LEU A 4 7.79 4.73 -17.48
C LEU A 4 9.23 4.22 -17.38
N ARG A 5 9.52 3.33 -16.43
CA ARG A 5 10.85 2.71 -16.30
C ARG A 5 11.28 1.97 -17.57
N ALA A 6 10.36 1.25 -18.21
CA ALA A 6 10.64 0.57 -19.47
C ALA A 6 11.05 1.55 -20.59
N VAL A 7 10.47 2.76 -20.63
CA VAL A 7 10.87 3.82 -21.56
C VAL A 7 12.25 4.38 -21.19
N GLU A 8 12.48 4.67 -19.91
CA GLU A 8 13.75 5.23 -19.42
C GLU A 8 14.93 4.28 -19.70
N GLU A 9 14.75 2.98 -19.47
CA GLU A 9 15.76 1.95 -19.72
C GLU A 9 16.01 1.75 -21.22
N ARG A 10 14.98 1.87 -22.05
CA ARG A 10 15.08 1.62 -23.50
C ARG A 10 15.60 2.84 -24.27
N TYR A 11 15.27 4.05 -23.81
CA TYR A 11 15.60 5.31 -24.48
C TYR A 11 16.31 6.32 -23.56
N PRO A 12 17.37 5.92 -22.84
CA PRO A 12 17.99 6.74 -21.79
C PRO A 12 18.61 8.03 -22.32
N THR A 13 18.98 8.07 -23.60
CA THR A 13 19.59 9.25 -24.23
C THR A 13 18.63 9.99 -25.13
N GLN A 14 17.46 9.43 -25.50
CA GLN A 14 16.56 10.06 -26.47
C GLN A 14 15.31 10.65 -25.82
N VAL A 15 14.90 10.14 -24.66
CA VAL A 15 13.65 10.50 -23.99
C VAL A 15 13.92 10.90 -22.56
N VAL A 16 13.32 12.02 -22.14
CA VAL A 16 13.26 12.41 -20.72
C VAL A 16 11.83 12.19 -20.25
N VAL A 17 11.68 11.38 -19.21
CA VAL A 17 10.43 11.33 -18.45
C VAL A 17 10.47 12.46 -17.42
N ILE A 18 9.39 13.21 -17.28
CA ILE A 18 9.23 14.20 -16.21
C ILE A 18 7.92 13.88 -15.50
N GLY A 19 8.01 13.54 -14.23
CA GLY A 19 6.84 13.36 -13.39
C GLY A 19 6.28 14.72 -13.00
N VAL A 20 5.08 15.08 -13.46
CA VAL A 20 4.37 16.26 -12.94
C VAL A 20 3.43 15.77 -11.83
N HIS A 21 3.87 15.94 -10.59
CA HIS A 21 3.08 15.57 -9.43
C HIS A 21 1.99 16.60 -9.18
N SER A 22 0.75 16.21 -9.50
CA SER A 22 -0.46 17.01 -9.32
C SER A 22 -1.32 16.36 -8.23
N PRO A 23 -1.36 16.91 -7.00
CA PRO A 23 -1.90 16.21 -5.83
C PRO A 23 -3.43 16.10 -5.88
N LYS A 24 -3.94 14.97 -5.38
CA LYS A 24 -5.37 14.77 -5.09
C LYS A 24 -5.69 15.22 -3.66
N PHE A 25 -4.88 14.78 -2.70
CA PHE A 25 -5.05 15.00 -1.27
C PHE A 25 -4.26 16.21 -0.76
N PRO A 26 -4.73 16.91 0.29
CA PRO A 26 -4.00 17.98 0.96
C PRO A 26 -2.58 17.57 1.38
N ASN A 27 -2.40 16.38 1.95
CA ASN A 27 -1.10 15.86 2.38
C ASN A 27 -0.07 15.81 1.25
N GLU A 28 -0.51 15.50 0.04
CA GLU A 28 0.37 15.41 -1.14
C GLU A 28 0.81 16.80 -1.62
N ARG A 29 0.19 17.90 -1.16
CA ARG A 29 0.66 19.25 -1.48
C ARG A 29 1.97 19.61 -0.79
N GLU A 30 2.35 18.87 0.25
CA GLU A 30 3.59 19.12 0.98
C GLU A 30 4.80 18.52 0.26
N PRO A 31 5.80 19.33 -0.13
CA PRO A 31 6.96 18.84 -0.90
C PRO A 31 7.73 17.71 -0.21
N ALA A 32 7.80 17.73 1.12
CA ALA A 32 8.48 16.70 1.89
C ALA A 32 7.81 15.32 1.73
N ASN A 33 6.47 15.27 1.65
CA ASN A 33 5.73 14.02 1.46
C ASN A 33 5.92 13.47 0.05
N VAL A 34 5.92 14.35 -0.96
CA VAL A 34 6.22 13.97 -2.35
C VAL A 34 7.63 13.43 -2.49
N ARG A 35 8.60 14.04 -1.81
CA ARG A 35 9.98 13.55 -1.75
C ARG A 35 10.06 12.14 -1.14
N GLN A 36 9.31 11.87 -0.08
CA GLN A 36 9.21 10.51 0.49
C GLN A 36 8.55 9.53 -0.48
N ALA A 37 7.50 9.93 -1.21
CA ALA A 37 6.88 9.09 -2.23
C ALA A 37 7.83 8.78 -3.41
N VAL A 38 8.61 9.76 -3.88
CA VAL A 38 9.68 9.59 -4.88
C VAL A 38 10.68 8.54 -4.43
N LEU A 39 11.15 8.65 -3.18
CA LEU A 39 12.06 7.67 -2.60
C LEU A 39 11.39 6.30 -2.47
N ARG A 40 10.17 6.22 -1.94
CA ARG A 40 9.41 4.98 -1.71
C ARG A 40 9.16 4.20 -2.99
N GLU A 41 8.73 4.86 -4.06
CA GLU A 41 8.45 4.26 -5.37
C GLU A 41 9.70 4.13 -6.26
N GLY A 42 10.88 4.53 -5.77
CA GLY A 42 12.15 4.41 -6.50
C GLY A 42 12.16 5.19 -7.81
N ILE A 43 11.62 6.42 -7.79
CA ILE A 43 11.54 7.29 -8.96
C ILE A 43 12.90 7.94 -9.22
N THR A 44 13.45 7.74 -10.42
CA THR A 44 14.76 8.27 -10.82
C THR A 44 14.69 9.39 -11.84
N HIS A 45 13.55 9.61 -12.50
CA HIS A 45 13.35 10.77 -13.35
C HIS A 45 13.11 12.06 -12.54
N PRO A 46 13.35 13.23 -13.17
CA PRO A 46 12.92 14.52 -12.61
C PRO A 46 11.43 14.53 -12.25
N VAL A 47 11.12 15.14 -11.09
CA VAL A 47 9.76 15.36 -10.62
C VAL A 47 9.54 16.85 -10.39
N VAL A 48 8.50 17.39 -11.02
CA VAL A 48 7.98 18.73 -10.78
C VAL A 48 6.80 18.61 -9.83
N HIS A 49 6.84 19.35 -8.73
CA HIS A 49 5.72 19.45 -7.79
C HIS A 49 4.79 20.59 -8.22
N ASP A 50 3.54 20.26 -8.58
CA ASP A 50 2.52 21.20 -9.08
C ASP A 50 1.30 21.26 -8.12
N PRO A 51 1.46 21.76 -6.88
CA PRO A 51 0.40 21.69 -5.86
C PRO A 51 -0.83 22.55 -6.18
N GLU A 52 -0.67 23.58 -7.01
CA GLU A 52 -1.74 24.48 -7.46
C GLU A 52 -2.41 23.99 -8.76
N LEU A 53 -2.01 22.85 -9.31
CA LEU A 53 -2.53 22.27 -10.55
C LEU A 53 -2.38 23.23 -11.75
N LEU A 54 -1.29 24.01 -11.80
CA LEU A 54 -1.02 24.93 -12.90
C LEU A 54 -0.74 24.16 -14.18
N LEU A 55 0.23 23.24 -14.16
CA LEU A 55 0.56 22.43 -15.34
C LEU A 55 -0.59 21.50 -15.72
N TRP A 56 -1.26 20.91 -14.72
CA TRP A 56 -2.48 20.12 -14.95
C TRP A 56 -3.51 20.88 -15.80
N ARG A 57 -3.82 22.14 -15.44
CA ARG A 57 -4.77 22.98 -16.18
C ARG A 57 -4.22 23.44 -17.52
N THR A 58 -2.95 23.85 -17.59
CA THR A 58 -2.30 24.31 -18.82
C THR A 58 -2.29 23.24 -19.90
N TYR A 59 -2.09 21.98 -19.52
CA TYR A 59 -2.11 20.82 -20.42
C TYR A 59 -3.51 20.18 -20.58
N ALA A 60 -4.55 20.81 -20.01
CA ALA A 60 -5.94 20.37 -20.07
C ALA A 60 -6.15 18.90 -19.63
N VAL A 61 -5.41 18.47 -18.60
CA VAL A 61 -5.47 17.11 -18.04
C VAL A 61 -6.82 16.86 -17.34
N ARG A 62 -7.33 15.63 -17.45
CA ARG A 62 -8.66 15.23 -16.94
C ARG A 62 -8.69 13.96 -16.10
N ALA A 63 -7.61 13.19 -16.09
CA ALA A 63 -7.55 11.91 -15.40
C ALA A 63 -6.16 11.67 -14.83
N TRP A 64 -6.09 10.99 -13.69
CA TRP A 64 -4.84 10.41 -13.20
C TRP A 64 -4.72 8.95 -13.69
N PRO A 65 -3.58 8.52 -14.25
CA PRO A 65 -2.51 9.34 -14.82
C PRO A 65 -2.88 9.87 -16.23
N THR A 66 -2.18 10.91 -16.69
CA THR A 66 -2.17 11.33 -18.11
C THR A 66 -0.73 11.50 -18.57
N LEU A 67 -0.40 10.93 -19.73
CA LEU A 67 0.88 11.10 -20.40
C LEU A 67 0.74 12.14 -21.51
N VAL A 68 1.63 13.13 -21.52
CA VAL A 68 1.75 14.12 -22.61
C VAL A 68 3.10 13.93 -23.29
N PHE A 69 3.08 13.69 -24.60
CA PHE A 69 4.30 13.52 -25.39
C PHE A 69 4.67 14.86 -26.01
N VAL A 70 5.86 15.37 -25.70
CA VAL A 70 6.35 16.68 -26.18
C VAL A 70 7.56 16.46 -27.10
N GLY A 71 7.52 17.07 -28.28
CA GLY A 71 8.59 17.02 -29.28
C GLY A 71 9.74 17.98 -28.97
N PRO A 72 10.87 17.86 -29.69
CA PRO A 72 12.05 18.70 -29.48
C PRO A 72 11.82 20.19 -29.78
N ASP A 73 10.77 20.52 -30.54
CA ASP A 73 10.32 21.90 -30.83
C ASP A 73 9.32 22.45 -29.80
N GLY A 74 9.06 21.70 -28.72
CA GLY A 74 8.11 22.04 -27.66
C GLY A 74 6.65 21.78 -28.01
N ARG A 75 6.34 21.18 -29.18
CA ARG A 75 4.96 20.87 -29.56
C ARG A 75 4.48 19.55 -28.97
N ILE A 76 3.19 19.49 -28.64
CA ILE A 76 2.55 18.25 -28.18
C ILE A 76 2.38 17.30 -29.38
N LEU A 77 2.97 16.11 -29.29
CA LEU A 77 2.90 15.04 -30.29
C LEU A 77 1.70 14.12 -30.06
N GLY A 78 1.22 14.01 -28.81
CA GLY A 78 0.08 13.20 -28.42
C GLY A 78 -0.20 13.27 -26.92
N VAL A 79 -1.37 12.76 -26.54
CA VAL A 79 -1.82 12.65 -25.15
C VAL A 79 -2.44 11.26 -24.94
N HIS A 80 -2.20 10.64 -23.79
CA HIS A 80 -2.83 9.38 -23.38
C HIS A 80 -3.37 9.50 -21.97
N GLU A 81 -4.67 9.23 -21.78
CA GLU A 81 -5.32 9.24 -20.47
C GLU A 81 -5.46 7.81 -19.94
N GLY A 82 -5.15 7.62 -18.66
CA GLY A 82 -5.20 6.34 -17.98
C GLY A 82 -3.89 5.57 -18.00
N GLU A 83 -3.91 4.39 -17.36
CA GLU A 83 -2.77 3.49 -17.32
C GLU A 83 -2.49 2.87 -18.70
N ILE A 84 -1.20 2.76 -19.04
CA ILE A 84 -0.73 2.15 -20.28
C ILE A 84 0.19 0.96 -19.97
N PRO A 85 0.02 -0.19 -20.65
CA PRO A 85 0.97 -1.30 -20.55
C PRO A 85 2.37 -0.87 -21.03
N PRO A 86 3.47 -1.31 -20.37
CA PRO A 86 4.83 -0.91 -20.72
C PRO A 86 5.17 -1.04 -22.21
N GLU A 87 4.89 -2.21 -22.80
CA GLU A 87 5.16 -2.48 -24.21
C GLU A 87 4.38 -1.58 -25.18
N SER A 88 3.15 -1.19 -24.79
CA SER A 88 2.34 -0.28 -25.59
C SER A 88 2.90 1.14 -25.56
N LEU A 89 3.44 1.57 -24.41
CA LEU A 89 4.10 2.87 -24.28
C LEU A 89 5.43 2.92 -25.05
N VAL A 90 6.27 1.88 -24.93
CA VAL A 90 7.54 1.77 -25.68
C VAL A 90 7.30 1.87 -27.18
N ARG A 91 6.33 1.14 -27.74
CA ARG A 91 5.97 1.23 -29.17
C ARG A 91 5.44 2.60 -29.57
N ALA A 92 4.74 3.31 -28.68
CA ALA A 92 4.26 4.66 -28.96
C ALA A 92 5.44 5.64 -29.05
N VAL A 93 6.38 5.54 -28.12
CA VAL A 93 7.61 6.34 -28.08
C VAL A 93 8.48 6.09 -29.32
N GLU A 94 8.67 4.84 -29.74
CA GLU A 94 9.41 4.49 -30.97
C GLU A 94 8.91 5.27 -32.19
N ARG A 95 7.59 5.28 -32.41
CA ARG A 95 6.98 6.01 -33.53
C ARG A 95 7.20 7.52 -33.44
N PHE A 96 7.26 8.09 -32.24
CA PHE A 96 7.56 9.52 -32.07
C PHE A 96 9.04 9.81 -32.35
N LEU A 97 9.96 8.93 -31.94
CA LEU A 97 11.38 9.07 -32.22
C LEU A 97 11.67 8.97 -33.72
N GLU A 98 11.07 8.02 -34.43
CA GLU A 98 11.17 7.89 -35.89
C GLU A 98 10.69 9.15 -36.62
N ARG A 99 9.59 9.75 -36.15
CA ARG A 99 9.01 10.97 -36.75
C ARG A 99 9.81 12.23 -36.46
N THR A 100 10.45 12.32 -35.30
CA THR A 100 11.15 13.53 -34.85
C THR A 100 12.63 13.53 -35.18
N GLY A 101 13.24 12.36 -35.38
CA GLY A 101 14.67 12.21 -35.66
C GLY A 101 15.58 12.54 -34.47
N VAL A 102 15.04 12.55 -33.23
CA VAL A 102 15.81 12.82 -32.01
C VAL A 102 16.80 11.69 -31.76
N THR A 103 18.08 12.04 -31.66
CA THR A 103 19.18 11.10 -31.38
C THR A 103 19.74 11.25 -29.97
N THR A 104 19.65 12.45 -29.39
CA THR A 104 20.04 12.70 -28.00
C THR A 104 19.22 13.81 -27.35
N THR A 105 19.04 13.71 -26.05
CA THR A 105 18.53 14.72 -25.13
C THR A 105 19.50 14.88 -23.97
N VAL A 106 19.42 15.98 -23.22
CA VAL A 106 20.30 16.26 -22.08
C VAL A 106 19.43 16.55 -20.87
N VAL A 107 19.55 15.72 -19.83
CA VAL A 107 19.02 16.03 -18.50
C VAL A 107 20.14 16.75 -17.74
N PRO A 108 19.88 17.96 -17.22
CA PRO A 108 20.86 18.67 -16.40
C PRO A 108 21.32 17.84 -15.19
N GLU A 109 22.63 17.85 -14.89
CA GLU A 109 23.22 17.07 -13.78
C GLU A 109 22.62 17.41 -12.40
N TRP A 110 22.12 18.62 -12.21
CA TRP A 110 21.49 19.07 -10.95
C TRP A 110 20.13 18.41 -10.68
N LEU A 111 19.57 17.66 -11.65
CA LEU A 111 18.37 16.82 -11.49
C LEU A 111 18.73 15.36 -11.19
N ALA A 112 19.89 15.11 -10.56
CA ALA A 112 20.31 13.77 -10.17
C ALA A 112 19.28 13.10 -9.24
N PRO A 113 19.09 11.77 -9.36
CA PRO A 113 18.15 11.04 -8.52
C PRO A 113 18.46 11.16 -7.03
N GLU A 114 17.41 11.27 -6.23
CA GLU A 114 17.52 11.18 -4.78
C GLU A 114 17.86 9.77 -4.32
N ARG A 115 18.55 9.66 -3.18
CA ARG A 115 18.93 8.38 -2.58
C ARG A 115 18.28 8.21 -1.22
N ARG A 116 17.80 7.00 -0.95
CA ARG A 116 17.27 6.63 0.36
C ARG A 116 18.40 6.68 1.40
N PRO A 117 18.13 7.14 2.63
CA PRO A 117 19.09 7.03 3.71
C PRO A 117 19.35 5.55 4.05
N ALA A 118 20.58 5.23 4.45
CA ALA A 118 20.93 3.89 4.94
C ALA A 118 20.39 3.70 6.36
N ALA A 119 19.22 3.05 6.47
CA ALA A 119 18.55 2.77 7.73
C ALA A 119 18.24 1.26 7.86
N PRO A 120 18.05 0.71 9.08
CA PRO A 120 17.71 -0.70 9.26
C PRO A 120 16.40 -1.11 8.57
N LEU A 121 15.40 -0.22 8.60
CA LEU A 121 14.16 -0.34 7.84
C LEU A 121 14.08 0.76 6.78
N ALA A 122 13.36 0.49 5.69
CA ALA A 122 13.01 1.47 4.68
C ALA A 122 11.53 1.36 4.36
N PHE A 123 10.76 2.41 4.68
CA PHE A 123 9.33 2.49 4.38
C PHE A 123 8.55 1.24 4.81
N PRO A 124 8.62 0.80 6.09
CA PRO A 124 7.86 -0.37 6.51
C PRO A 124 6.37 -0.11 6.27
N GLY A 125 5.73 -0.94 5.44
CA GLY A 125 4.36 -0.68 4.98
C GLY A 125 3.30 -1.27 5.91
N LYS A 126 3.52 -2.50 6.38
CA LYS A 126 2.57 -3.28 7.19
C LYS A 126 3.31 -4.15 8.20
N LEU A 127 2.55 -4.67 9.16
CA LEU A 127 3.06 -5.61 10.14
C LEU A 127 1.95 -6.54 10.66
N ALA A 128 2.35 -7.65 11.28
CA ALA A 128 1.47 -8.55 12.01
C ALA A 128 2.16 -9.00 13.30
N ALA A 129 1.40 -9.14 14.38
CA ALA A 129 1.90 -9.62 15.66
C ALA A 129 1.12 -10.87 16.06
N ASP A 130 1.83 -11.91 16.51
CA ASP A 130 1.27 -13.10 17.13
C ASP A 130 1.96 -13.30 18.50
N PRO A 131 1.36 -12.79 19.59
CA PRO A 131 1.95 -12.90 20.92
C PRO A 131 1.99 -14.34 21.44
N ALA A 132 1.15 -15.25 20.94
CA ALA A 132 1.19 -16.66 21.34
C ALA A 132 2.45 -17.36 20.81
N GLN A 133 3.00 -16.87 19.69
CA GLN A 133 4.24 -17.34 19.08
C GLN A 133 5.44 -16.44 19.38
N ASP A 134 5.28 -15.41 20.22
CA ASP A 134 6.32 -14.39 20.50
C ASP A 134 6.89 -13.77 19.20
N LEU A 135 5.99 -13.45 18.26
CA LEU A 135 6.36 -13.08 16.89
C LEU A 135 5.78 -11.72 16.49
N LEU A 136 6.62 -10.91 15.84
CA LEU A 136 6.31 -9.70 15.10
C LEU A 136 6.89 -9.86 13.68
N VAL A 137 6.06 -9.68 12.66
CA VAL A 137 6.48 -9.68 11.26
C VAL A 137 6.31 -8.28 10.71
N VAL A 138 7.38 -7.70 10.19
CA VAL A 138 7.39 -6.37 9.58
C VAL A 138 7.66 -6.51 8.10
N SER A 139 6.80 -5.92 7.27
CA SER A 139 7.07 -5.76 5.85
C SER A 139 7.96 -4.55 5.64
N ASP A 140 9.26 -4.80 5.48
CA ASP A 140 10.29 -3.79 5.19
C ASP A 140 10.25 -3.46 3.69
N THR A 141 9.16 -2.80 3.28
CA THR A 141 8.72 -2.66 1.89
C THR A 141 9.79 -2.05 0.99
N GLY A 142 10.44 -0.98 1.46
CA GLY A 142 11.50 -0.28 0.73
C GLY A 142 12.81 -1.06 0.61
N HIS A 143 13.01 -2.11 1.41
CA HIS A 143 14.10 -3.06 1.22
C HIS A 143 13.64 -4.36 0.57
N HIS A 144 12.41 -4.44 0.07
CA HIS A 144 11.88 -5.62 -0.65
C HIS A 144 12.08 -6.94 0.12
N ARG A 145 11.90 -6.89 1.44
CA ARG A 145 12.14 -8.02 2.36
C ARG A 145 11.15 -7.98 3.53
N LEU A 146 11.22 -9.00 4.37
CA LEU A 146 10.50 -9.07 5.65
C LEU A 146 11.48 -9.20 6.80
N VAL A 147 11.12 -8.61 7.93
CA VAL A 147 11.85 -8.75 9.19
C VAL A 147 10.97 -9.49 10.18
N LEU A 148 11.43 -10.66 10.61
CA LEU A 148 10.83 -11.41 11.71
C LEU A 148 11.56 -10.99 12.98
N ALA A 149 10.80 -10.54 13.96
CA ALA A 149 11.31 -10.15 15.26
C ALA A 149 10.41 -10.69 16.38
N ARG A 150 10.87 -10.59 17.61
CA ARG A 150 10.01 -10.67 18.79
C ARG A 150 9.34 -9.31 19.05
N PRO A 151 8.22 -9.27 19.78
CA PRO A 151 7.59 -8.04 20.24
C PRO A 151 8.52 -7.09 21.02
N ASP A 152 9.58 -7.60 21.65
CA ASP A 152 10.59 -6.81 22.38
C ASP A 152 11.69 -6.19 21.47
N GLY A 153 11.66 -6.49 20.17
CA GLY A 153 12.62 -5.99 19.18
C GLY A 153 13.71 -6.98 18.77
N ALA A 154 13.76 -8.18 19.36
CA ALA A 154 14.73 -9.21 18.97
C ALA A 154 14.57 -9.65 17.53
N VAL A 155 15.52 -9.35 16.65
CA VAL A 155 15.45 -9.88 15.28
C VAL A 155 15.69 -11.38 15.30
N ILE A 156 14.72 -12.13 14.77
CA ILE A 156 14.76 -13.58 14.62
C ILE A 156 15.38 -13.93 13.27
N ALA A 157 14.89 -13.33 12.19
CA ALA A 157 15.39 -13.56 10.83
C ALA A 157 15.00 -12.43 9.88
N VAL A 158 15.75 -12.34 8.78
CA VAL A 158 15.41 -11.49 7.62
C VAL A 158 15.13 -12.41 6.44
N ILE A 159 14.01 -12.20 5.76
CA ILE A 159 13.56 -13.02 4.63
C ILE A 159 13.53 -12.15 3.38
N GLY A 160 14.29 -12.52 2.37
CA GLY A 160 14.47 -11.75 1.15
C GLY A 160 15.91 -11.25 1.00
N ASP A 161 16.49 -11.41 -0.19
CA ASP A 161 17.85 -10.93 -0.51
C ASP A 161 17.94 -9.40 -0.71
N GLY A 162 16.80 -8.70 -0.64
CA GLY A 162 16.66 -7.26 -0.83
C GLY A 162 16.56 -6.80 -2.29
N THR A 163 16.75 -7.70 -3.24
CA THR A 163 16.58 -7.41 -4.68
C THR A 163 15.11 -7.56 -5.07
N PRO A 164 14.49 -6.55 -5.70
CA PRO A 164 13.13 -6.68 -6.22
C PRO A 164 12.99 -7.88 -7.18
N GLY A 165 11.98 -8.72 -6.95
CA GLY A 165 11.62 -9.79 -7.89
C GLY A 165 10.79 -10.90 -7.27
N LEU A 166 10.34 -11.85 -8.09
CA LEU A 166 9.51 -12.99 -7.68
C LEU A 166 10.34 -14.28 -7.68
N ARG A 167 11.07 -14.55 -6.60
CA ARG A 167 11.85 -15.78 -6.44
C ARG A 167 11.43 -16.52 -5.17
N ASP A 168 11.07 -17.78 -5.33
CA ASP A 168 10.82 -18.74 -4.23
C ASP A 168 12.14 -19.36 -3.76
N GLY A 169 12.12 -20.05 -2.61
CA GLY A 169 13.29 -20.77 -2.10
C GLY A 169 13.50 -20.60 -0.60
N ARG A 170 14.74 -20.73 -0.14
CA ARG A 170 15.11 -20.47 1.26
C ARG A 170 15.00 -18.99 1.59
N PHE A 171 14.90 -18.63 2.87
CA PHE A 171 14.76 -17.24 3.31
C PHE A 171 15.78 -16.26 2.70
N ALA A 172 17.06 -16.65 2.62
CA ALA A 172 18.13 -15.81 2.08
C ALA A 172 18.14 -15.71 0.54
N GLU A 173 17.41 -16.56 -0.18
CA GLU A 173 17.37 -16.60 -1.65
C GLU A 173 16.07 -16.05 -2.22
N ALA A 174 15.02 -16.01 -1.40
CA ALA A 174 13.73 -15.50 -1.81
C ALA A 174 13.83 -14.02 -2.21
N ARG A 175 12.96 -13.61 -3.11
CA ARG A 175 12.81 -12.20 -3.51
C ARG A 175 11.37 -11.79 -3.37
N PHE A 176 11.17 -10.57 -2.89
CA PHE A 176 9.88 -9.88 -2.89
C PHE A 176 10.02 -8.61 -3.73
N CYS A 177 8.90 -7.94 -3.99
CA CYS A 177 8.88 -6.63 -4.61
C CYS A 177 7.82 -5.79 -3.88
N GLU A 178 8.27 -4.92 -2.99
CA GLU A 178 7.40 -4.02 -2.22
C GLU A 178 6.33 -4.79 -1.43
N PRO A 179 6.71 -5.76 -0.58
CA PRO A 179 5.73 -6.51 0.22
C PRO A 179 4.94 -5.56 1.13
N GLN A 180 3.64 -5.81 1.24
CA GLN A 180 2.70 -5.04 2.06
C GLN A 180 2.09 -5.97 3.11
N GLY A 181 0.79 -6.22 3.10
CA GLY A 181 0.07 -6.95 4.14
C GLY A 181 0.67 -8.30 4.45
N VAL A 182 0.80 -8.59 5.74
CA VAL A 182 1.25 -9.85 6.29
C VAL A 182 0.22 -10.37 7.27
N VAL A 183 0.02 -11.68 7.33
CA VAL A 183 -0.82 -12.32 8.35
C VAL A 183 -0.20 -13.63 8.80
N VAL A 184 -0.18 -13.85 10.12
CA VAL A 184 0.27 -15.09 10.75
C VAL A 184 -0.93 -16.03 10.88
N ALA A 185 -0.77 -17.27 10.46
CA ALA A 185 -1.83 -18.29 10.55
C ALA A 185 -1.20 -19.68 10.79
N GLY A 186 -1.26 -20.14 12.04
CA GLY A 186 -0.57 -21.36 12.47
C GLY A 186 0.93 -21.24 12.26
N ASP A 187 1.55 -22.26 11.64
CA ASP A 187 2.99 -22.29 11.35
C ASP A 187 3.39 -21.53 10.06
N ALA A 188 2.48 -20.73 9.48
CA ALA A 188 2.71 -20.04 8.23
C ALA A 188 2.50 -18.52 8.35
N VAL A 189 3.23 -17.78 7.53
CA VAL A 189 2.94 -16.37 7.26
C VAL A 189 2.57 -16.21 5.79
N TYR A 190 1.47 -15.50 5.56
CA TYR A 190 1.03 -15.13 4.22
C TYR A 190 1.35 -13.67 3.96
N VAL A 191 1.82 -13.37 2.75
CA VAL A 191 2.33 -12.06 2.37
C VAL A 191 1.71 -11.60 1.07
N ALA A 192 1.16 -10.39 1.07
CA ALA A 192 0.78 -9.67 -0.13
C ALA A 192 2.02 -9.01 -0.72
N ASP A 193 2.60 -9.64 -1.73
CA ASP A 193 3.78 -9.19 -2.44
C ASP A 193 3.36 -8.25 -3.58
N ARG A 194 3.02 -7.02 -3.18
CA ARG A 194 2.23 -6.05 -3.97
C ARG A 194 2.85 -5.77 -5.33
N GLY A 195 4.14 -5.48 -5.37
CA GLY A 195 4.87 -5.14 -6.60
C GLY A 195 5.09 -6.33 -7.53
N ASN A 196 5.03 -7.55 -7.02
CA ASN A 196 5.03 -8.77 -7.83
C ASN A 196 3.62 -9.24 -8.22
N HIS A 197 2.56 -8.59 -7.74
CA HIS A 197 1.18 -9.04 -7.96
C HIS A 197 0.99 -10.51 -7.56
N ALA A 198 1.52 -10.89 -6.39
CA ALA A 198 1.53 -12.27 -5.91
C ALA A 198 1.19 -12.37 -4.43
N ILE A 199 0.71 -13.55 -4.02
CA ILE A 199 0.60 -13.95 -2.61
C ILE A 199 1.66 -15.00 -2.32
N ARG A 200 2.45 -14.77 -1.27
CA ARG A 200 3.55 -15.64 -0.86
C ARG A 200 3.18 -16.33 0.46
N ARG A 201 3.61 -17.58 0.62
CA ARG A 201 3.54 -18.33 1.88
C ARG A 201 4.95 -18.57 2.38
N ILE A 202 5.13 -18.34 3.67
CA ILE A 202 6.38 -18.55 4.41
C ILE A 202 6.12 -19.68 5.38
N ASP A 203 6.96 -20.69 5.34
CA ASP A 203 6.93 -21.82 6.26
C ASP A 203 8.12 -21.71 7.21
N PHE A 204 7.86 -21.41 8.49
CA PHE A 204 8.91 -21.19 9.47
C PHE A 204 9.74 -22.44 9.74
N ARG A 205 9.10 -23.61 9.75
CA ARG A 205 9.77 -24.87 10.08
C ARG A 205 10.73 -25.30 8.99
N ARG A 206 10.37 -25.01 7.73
CA ARG A 206 11.19 -25.33 6.57
C ARG A 206 12.13 -24.19 6.16
N GLU A 207 11.95 -22.99 6.71
CA GLU A 207 12.64 -21.77 6.31
C GLU A 207 12.55 -21.49 4.81
N THR A 208 11.34 -21.70 4.24
CA THR A 208 11.07 -21.54 2.81
C THR A 208 9.98 -20.53 2.52
N VAL A 209 10.10 -19.87 1.37
CA VAL A 209 9.10 -19.01 0.75
C VAL A 209 8.60 -19.66 -0.54
N GLU A 210 7.29 -19.68 -0.73
CA GLU A 210 6.63 -20.17 -1.94
C GLU A 210 5.58 -19.19 -2.45
N THR A 211 5.40 -19.12 -3.77
CA THR A 211 4.31 -18.35 -4.38
C THR A 211 3.04 -19.20 -4.41
N ILE A 212 1.97 -18.79 -3.74
CA ILE A 212 0.72 -19.55 -3.68
C ILE A 212 -0.39 -18.97 -4.58
N ALA A 213 -0.28 -17.70 -4.95
CA ALA A 213 -1.18 -17.07 -5.91
C ALA A 213 -0.43 -15.98 -6.71
N GLY A 214 -0.89 -15.73 -7.93
CA GLY A 214 -0.26 -14.77 -8.83
C GLY A 214 0.80 -15.37 -9.73
N THR A 215 0.95 -14.78 -10.92
CA THR A 215 1.92 -15.16 -11.95
C THR A 215 3.15 -14.26 -12.00
N GLY A 216 3.17 -13.16 -11.24
CA GLY A 216 4.19 -12.11 -11.37
C GLY A 216 3.79 -10.96 -12.32
N ARG A 217 2.68 -11.09 -13.05
CA ARG A 217 2.22 -10.08 -14.02
C ARG A 217 1.03 -9.29 -13.50
N LEU A 218 0.99 -8.00 -13.86
CA LEU A 218 -0.18 -7.15 -13.64
C LEU A 218 -1.34 -7.64 -14.52
N GLY A 219 -2.47 -8.00 -13.91
CA GLY A 219 -3.66 -8.37 -14.65
C GLY A 219 -4.25 -7.18 -15.42
N HIS A 220 -4.70 -7.38 -16.66
CA HIS A 220 -5.42 -6.36 -17.45
C HIS A 220 -6.88 -6.72 -17.75
N SER A 221 -7.25 -7.99 -17.61
CA SER A 221 -8.57 -8.52 -17.91
C SER A 221 -9.55 -8.33 -16.76
N TYR A 222 -10.85 -8.51 -17.06
CA TYR A 222 -11.88 -8.53 -16.02
C TYR A 222 -11.61 -9.68 -15.04
N PRO A 223 -11.79 -9.46 -13.72
CA PRO A 223 -11.63 -10.49 -12.68
C PRO A 223 -12.35 -11.80 -13.00
N GLN A 224 -11.65 -12.92 -12.90
CA GLN A 224 -12.21 -14.27 -13.02
C GLN A 224 -11.72 -15.15 -11.88
N ALA A 225 -12.59 -16.05 -11.42
CA ALA A 225 -12.20 -17.11 -10.50
C ALA A 225 -11.33 -18.14 -11.22
N GLY A 226 -10.40 -18.77 -10.50
CA GLY A 226 -9.58 -19.83 -11.08
C GLY A 226 -8.45 -20.31 -10.16
N PRO A 227 -7.62 -21.25 -10.65
CA PRO A 227 -6.46 -21.72 -9.90
C PRO A 227 -5.52 -20.55 -9.58
N ALA A 228 -5.25 -20.34 -8.30
CA ALA A 228 -4.62 -19.11 -7.81
C ALA A 228 -3.26 -18.81 -8.45
N ARG A 229 -2.47 -19.85 -8.77
CA ARG A 229 -1.15 -19.74 -9.42
C ARG A 229 -1.18 -19.42 -10.92
N GLN A 230 -2.37 -19.36 -11.53
CA GLN A 230 -2.55 -19.10 -12.95
C GLN A 230 -3.17 -17.72 -13.23
N LEU A 231 -3.60 -17.01 -12.19
CA LEU A 231 -4.23 -15.70 -12.30
C LEU A 231 -3.21 -14.57 -12.23
N ASP A 232 -3.29 -13.63 -13.15
CA ASP A 232 -2.56 -12.36 -13.07
C ASP A 232 -3.30 -11.45 -12.05
N LEU A 233 -2.69 -11.17 -10.90
CA LEU A 233 -3.33 -10.37 -9.83
C LEU A 233 -3.13 -8.86 -10.07
N ARG A 234 -3.76 -8.06 -9.21
CA ARG A 234 -3.75 -6.60 -9.30
C ARG A 234 -3.45 -5.96 -7.95
N SER A 235 -2.15 -5.87 -7.65
CA SER A 235 -1.62 -5.18 -6.46
C SER A 235 -2.34 -5.62 -5.16
N PRO A 236 -2.20 -6.90 -4.74
CA PRO A 236 -2.71 -7.32 -3.44
C PRO A 236 -2.02 -6.49 -2.34
N TRP A 237 -2.79 -5.95 -1.40
CA TRP A 237 -2.27 -4.97 -0.44
C TRP A 237 -2.39 -5.42 1.02
N ALA A 238 -3.50 -6.05 1.38
CA ALA A 238 -3.74 -6.56 2.73
C ALA A 238 -4.32 -7.97 2.71
N LEU A 239 -4.09 -8.70 3.80
CA LEU A 239 -4.53 -10.08 3.97
C LEU A 239 -5.25 -10.25 5.30
N TRP A 240 -6.25 -11.13 5.33
CA TRP A 240 -6.86 -11.58 6.58
C TRP A 240 -7.24 -13.07 6.46
N TYR A 241 -6.90 -13.86 7.47
CA TYR A 241 -7.07 -15.30 7.47
C TYR A 241 -8.19 -15.74 8.42
N ARG A 242 -9.02 -16.69 7.98
CA ARG A 242 -9.94 -17.44 8.85
C ARG A 242 -10.20 -18.84 8.28
N GLU A 243 -9.95 -19.88 9.08
CA GLU A 243 -10.41 -21.25 8.82
C GLU A 243 -10.04 -21.78 7.41
N GLY A 244 -8.81 -21.55 6.97
CA GLY A 244 -8.34 -21.99 5.65
C GLY A 244 -8.72 -21.06 4.49
N LEU A 245 -9.47 -19.99 4.74
CA LEU A 245 -9.74 -18.93 3.78
C LEU A 245 -8.83 -17.73 4.03
N LEU A 246 -8.15 -17.28 2.98
CA LEU A 246 -7.33 -16.07 2.98
C LEU A 246 -8.01 -14.99 2.16
N PHE A 247 -8.55 -13.97 2.83
CA PHE A 247 -9.11 -12.79 2.21
C PHE A 247 -7.99 -11.84 1.80
N VAL A 248 -8.13 -11.26 0.62
CA VAL A 248 -7.13 -10.40 -0.01
C VAL A 248 -7.79 -9.09 -0.41
N ALA A 249 -7.26 -7.96 0.08
CA ALA A 249 -7.61 -6.66 -0.42
C ALA A 249 -6.85 -6.42 -1.73
N MET A 250 -7.56 -6.54 -2.85
CA MET A 250 -7.01 -6.39 -4.19
C MET A 250 -7.14 -4.92 -4.61
N ALA A 251 -6.17 -4.11 -4.18
CA ALA A 251 -6.21 -2.65 -4.33
C ALA A 251 -6.35 -2.23 -5.80
N GLY A 252 -5.57 -2.83 -6.69
CA GLY A 252 -5.54 -2.49 -8.11
C GLY A 252 -6.77 -2.95 -8.91
N SER A 253 -7.67 -3.72 -8.30
CA SER A 253 -8.96 -4.07 -8.91
C SER A 253 -10.15 -3.60 -8.09
N HIS A 254 -9.95 -2.77 -7.05
CA HIS A 254 -11.02 -2.23 -6.21
C HIS A 254 -11.96 -3.33 -5.65
N GLN A 255 -11.37 -4.42 -5.14
CA GLN A 255 -12.12 -5.61 -4.72
C GLN A 255 -11.53 -6.29 -3.49
N ILE A 256 -12.38 -7.07 -2.81
CA ILE A 256 -11.96 -8.10 -1.86
C ILE A 256 -12.05 -9.45 -2.56
N TRP A 257 -10.98 -10.22 -2.51
CA TRP A 257 -10.88 -11.57 -3.05
C TRP A 257 -10.71 -12.58 -1.91
N VAL A 258 -10.98 -13.85 -2.19
CA VAL A 258 -10.77 -14.95 -1.24
C VAL A 258 -10.04 -16.11 -1.92
N LEU A 259 -8.96 -16.55 -1.30
CA LEU A 259 -8.23 -17.77 -1.63
C LEU A 259 -8.63 -18.87 -0.64
N ASP A 260 -9.16 -19.97 -1.17
CA ASP A 260 -9.27 -21.21 -0.41
C ASP A 260 -7.94 -21.95 -0.47
N LEU A 261 -7.27 -22.07 0.68
CA LEU A 261 -5.94 -22.66 0.79
C LEU A 261 -5.94 -24.19 0.59
N ALA A 262 -7.09 -24.86 0.77
CA ALA A 262 -7.20 -26.29 0.57
C ALA A 262 -7.35 -26.64 -0.92
N SER A 263 -8.20 -25.92 -1.63
CA SER A 263 -8.44 -26.15 -3.06
C SER A 263 -7.48 -25.38 -3.99
N GLY A 264 -6.84 -24.32 -3.49
CA GLY A 264 -6.04 -23.41 -4.30
C GLY A 264 -6.87 -22.55 -5.26
N LEU A 265 -8.19 -22.44 -5.03
CA LEU A 265 -9.09 -21.62 -5.82
C LEU A 265 -9.11 -20.18 -5.28
N LEU A 266 -8.86 -19.22 -6.17
CA LEU A 266 -8.93 -17.79 -5.88
C LEU A 266 -10.08 -17.16 -6.68
N GLN A 267 -10.89 -16.34 -6.03
CA GLN A 267 -12.05 -15.69 -6.66
C GLN A 267 -12.39 -14.33 -6.04
N PRO A 268 -13.03 -13.42 -6.79
CA PRO A 268 -13.63 -12.22 -6.22
C PRO A 268 -14.68 -12.60 -5.18
N TYR A 269 -14.64 -11.96 -4.02
CA TYR A 269 -15.61 -12.14 -2.95
C TYR A 269 -16.59 -10.97 -2.87
N ALA A 270 -16.08 -9.73 -2.93
CA ALA A 270 -16.87 -8.52 -2.93
C ALA A 270 -16.24 -7.44 -3.82
N GLY A 271 -17.08 -6.64 -4.48
CA GLY A 271 -16.67 -5.55 -5.35
C GLY A 271 -16.89 -5.87 -6.82
N SER A 272 -17.49 -4.93 -7.56
CA SER A 272 -17.71 -5.04 -9.01
C SER A 272 -16.46 -4.73 -9.85
N GLY A 273 -15.43 -4.19 -9.23
CA GLY A 273 -14.24 -3.63 -9.87
C GLY A 273 -14.32 -2.12 -10.15
N MET A 274 -15.48 -1.50 -9.93
CA MET A 274 -15.63 -0.05 -10.05
C MET A 274 -15.03 0.66 -8.84
N GLU A 275 -14.38 1.79 -9.12
CA GLU A 275 -13.88 2.69 -8.08
C GLU A 275 -15.01 3.55 -7.50
N GLY A 276 -15.19 3.50 -6.17
CA GLY A 276 -16.13 4.35 -5.46
C GLY A 276 -16.56 3.79 -4.11
N ILE A 277 -17.72 4.23 -3.62
CA ILE A 277 -18.21 3.93 -2.26
C ILE A 277 -19.62 3.31 -2.22
N GLN A 278 -20.15 2.89 -3.36
CA GLN A 278 -21.47 2.26 -3.41
C GLN A 278 -21.50 0.97 -2.57
N GLY A 279 -22.40 0.88 -1.60
CA GLY A 279 -22.66 -0.34 -0.81
C GLY A 279 -23.69 -1.27 -1.48
N GLY A 280 -24.18 -2.26 -0.74
CA GLY A 280 -25.21 -3.19 -1.22
C GLY A 280 -24.69 -4.62 -1.40
N PRO A 281 -25.34 -5.45 -2.24
CA PRO A 281 -24.90 -6.84 -2.49
C PRO A 281 -23.42 -6.92 -2.84
N LEU A 282 -22.75 -7.98 -2.39
CA LEU A 282 -21.29 -8.13 -2.47
C LEU A 282 -20.74 -7.84 -3.88
N GLU A 283 -21.36 -8.41 -4.91
CA GLU A 283 -20.93 -8.33 -6.30
C GLU A 283 -21.20 -6.98 -6.99
N ARG A 284 -22.09 -6.16 -6.40
CA ARG A 284 -22.49 -4.84 -6.94
C ARG A 284 -21.86 -3.66 -6.19
N ALA A 285 -21.29 -3.91 -5.02
CA ALA A 285 -20.61 -2.91 -4.23
C ALA A 285 -19.36 -2.40 -4.96
N TRP A 286 -18.99 -1.16 -4.69
CA TRP A 286 -17.76 -0.54 -5.21
C TRP A 286 -16.79 -0.34 -4.05
N PHE A 287 -15.50 -0.45 -4.33
CA PHE A 287 -14.45 -0.10 -3.37
C PHE A 287 -13.53 0.94 -4.00
N ALA A 288 -12.65 1.52 -3.20
CA ALA A 288 -11.65 2.45 -3.69
C ALA A 288 -10.31 2.07 -3.05
N GLN A 289 -9.51 1.30 -3.79
CA GLN A 289 -8.17 0.86 -3.42
C GLN A 289 -8.09 0.16 -2.04
N PRO A 290 -8.91 -0.87 -1.74
CA PRO A 290 -8.92 -1.48 -0.42
C PRO A 290 -7.50 -1.91 0.01
N SER A 291 -7.04 -1.44 1.17
CA SER A 291 -5.61 -1.52 1.56
C SER A 291 -5.33 -2.03 2.98
N GLY A 292 -6.37 -2.24 3.79
CA GLY A 292 -6.27 -2.75 5.16
C GLY A 292 -7.47 -3.62 5.51
N LEU A 293 -7.23 -4.71 6.23
CA LEU A 293 -8.24 -5.72 6.57
C LEU A 293 -8.13 -6.16 8.03
N THR A 294 -9.27 -6.23 8.72
CA THR A 294 -9.40 -6.85 10.05
C THR A 294 -10.84 -7.33 10.26
N SER A 295 -11.16 -8.06 11.33
CA SER A 295 -12.51 -8.56 11.58
C SER A 295 -12.86 -8.66 13.06
N ASP A 296 -14.14 -8.49 13.39
CA ASP A 296 -14.76 -8.86 14.68
C ASP A 296 -15.26 -10.32 14.70
N GLY A 297 -15.01 -11.10 13.64
CA GLY A 297 -15.51 -12.46 13.44
C GLY A 297 -16.85 -12.54 12.71
N ARG A 298 -17.61 -11.43 12.64
CA ARG A 298 -18.91 -11.35 11.96
C ARG A 298 -18.82 -10.63 10.62
N VAL A 299 -18.09 -9.51 10.58
CA VAL A 299 -17.82 -8.73 9.36
C VAL A 299 -16.32 -8.52 9.18
N LEU A 300 -15.89 -8.39 7.93
CA LEU A 300 -14.57 -7.89 7.58
C LEU A 300 -14.64 -6.36 7.51
N TYR A 301 -13.78 -5.68 8.25
CA TYR A 301 -13.57 -4.25 8.16
C TYR A 301 -12.48 -3.96 7.14
N VAL A 302 -12.73 -2.95 6.29
CA VAL A 302 -11.86 -2.65 5.14
C VAL A 302 -11.52 -1.17 5.12
N ALA A 303 -10.23 -0.84 5.15
CA ALA A 303 -9.75 0.51 4.88
C ALA A 303 -9.77 0.77 3.36
N CYS A 304 -10.45 1.84 2.93
CA CYS A 304 -10.55 2.27 1.54
C CYS A 304 -9.94 3.67 1.40
N PRO A 305 -8.62 3.76 1.12
CA PRO A 305 -7.87 5.01 1.11
C PRO A 305 -8.41 6.03 0.11
N GLU A 306 -8.67 5.62 -1.13
CA GLU A 306 -9.08 6.52 -2.21
C GLU A 306 -10.44 7.18 -1.98
N ALA A 307 -11.31 6.55 -1.19
CA ALA A 307 -12.59 7.10 -0.73
C ALA A 307 -12.55 7.63 0.71
N SER A 308 -11.38 7.62 1.34
CA SER A 308 -11.16 8.04 2.72
C SER A 308 -12.18 7.46 3.71
N ALA A 309 -12.39 6.15 3.62
CA ALA A 309 -13.51 5.45 4.24
C ALA A 309 -13.09 4.16 4.95
N VAL A 310 -13.90 3.76 5.94
CA VAL A 310 -13.86 2.41 6.52
C VAL A 310 -15.18 1.71 6.22
N ARG A 311 -15.08 0.53 5.60
CA ARG A 311 -16.18 -0.26 5.07
C ARG A 311 -16.36 -1.55 5.86
N THR A 312 -17.54 -2.14 5.77
CA THR A 312 -17.81 -3.49 6.29
C THR A 312 -18.18 -4.41 5.14
N VAL A 313 -17.75 -5.67 5.20
CA VAL A 313 -18.15 -6.73 4.28
C VAL A 313 -18.63 -7.89 5.13
N ASP A 314 -19.88 -8.30 4.95
CA ASP A 314 -20.39 -9.50 5.63
C ASP A 314 -19.55 -10.72 5.22
N LEU A 315 -19.23 -11.58 6.17
CA LEU A 315 -18.41 -12.76 5.94
C LEU A 315 -19.23 -13.94 5.39
N PRO A 316 -18.58 -14.96 4.78
CA PRO A 316 -19.27 -16.15 4.28
C PRO A 316 -20.16 -16.78 5.36
N GLY A 317 -21.38 -17.15 4.98
CA GLY A 317 -22.41 -17.69 5.89
C GLY A 317 -23.42 -16.67 6.39
N ALA A 318 -23.19 -15.36 6.21
CA ALA A 318 -24.19 -14.34 6.56
C ALA A 318 -25.42 -14.41 5.62
N PRO A 319 -26.65 -14.21 6.14
CA PRO A 319 -27.85 -14.16 5.31
C PRO A 319 -27.88 -12.85 4.50
N ASN A 320 -28.03 -12.95 3.18
CA ASN A 320 -28.03 -11.81 2.24
C ASN A 320 -26.80 -10.89 2.43
N PRO A 321 -25.59 -11.41 2.22
CA PRO A 321 -24.36 -10.70 2.55
C PRO A 321 -24.23 -9.43 1.71
N LYS A 322 -23.74 -8.37 2.35
CA LYS A 322 -23.59 -7.05 1.74
C LYS A 322 -22.30 -6.37 2.15
N VAL A 323 -21.97 -5.32 1.40
CA VAL A 323 -20.98 -4.33 1.77
C VAL A 323 -21.69 -3.11 2.36
N GLY A 324 -21.29 -2.75 3.56
CA GLY A 324 -21.72 -1.56 4.28
C GLY A 324 -20.59 -0.54 4.43
N ARG A 325 -20.86 0.50 5.21
CA ARG A 325 -19.92 1.60 5.48
C ARG A 325 -20.08 2.07 6.92
N LEU A 326 -18.94 2.27 7.59
CA LEU A 326 -18.90 2.92 8.90
C LEU A 326 -18.76 4.44 8.72
N VAL A 327 -17.73 4.90 8.01
CA VAL A 327 -17.38 6.32 7.85
C VAL A 327 -16.82 6.62 6.44
N GLY A 328 -16.73 7.91 6.09
CA GLY A 328 -16.29 8.42 4.78
C GLY A 328 -17.44 8.54 3.77
N THR A 329 -17.46 9.54 2.89
CA THR A 329 -18.63 9.80 2.03
C THR A 329 -18.38 9.75 0.51
N GLY A 330 -17.13 9.83 0.05
CA GLY A 330 -16.82 9.82 -1.38
C GLY A 330 -15.33 9.99 -1.68
N LEU A 331 -14.97 9.89 -2.97
CA LEU A 331 -13.57 9.94 -3.46
C LEU A 331 -12.85 11.29 -3.22
N PHE A 332 -13.62 12.36 -2.98
CA PHE A 332 -13.10 13.71 -2.73
C PHE A 332 -13.59 14.30 -1.40
N ASP A 333 -14.23 13.48 -0.55
CA ASP A 333 -14.73 13.88 0.76
C ASP A 333 -13.75 13.48 1.87
N PHE A 334 -12.53 14.01 1.77
CA PHE A 334 -11.44 13.74 2.71
C PHE A 334 -11.16 14.93 3.63
N GLY A 335 -10.38 14.70 4.68
CA GLY A 335 -9.97 15.72 5.64
C GLY A 335 -9.69 15.10 7.01
N ASP A 336 -9.61 15.93 8.04
CA ASP A 336 -9.37 15.48 9.42
C ASP A 336 -10.46 16.00 10.34
N ARG A 337 -11.55 15.22 10.48
CA ARG A 337 -12.68 15.61 11.32
C ARG A 337 -13.21 14.42 12.10
N ASP A 338 -13.21 14.58 13.41
CA ASP A 338 -13.86 13.66 14.34
C ASP A 338 -15.38 13.88 14.33
N GLY A 339 -16.13 12.84 14.68
CA GLY A 339 -17.59 12.90 14.67
C GLY A 339 -18.21 11.53 14.55
N THR A 340 -19.47 11.48 14.08
CA THR A 340 -20.22 10.22 13.95
C THR A 340 -20.71 10.01 12.53
N GLY A 341 -20.50 8.80 12.01
CA GLY A 341 -21.00 8.38 10.71
C GLY A 341 -20.45 9.23 9.55
N ASP A 342 -21.34 9.96 8.87
CA ASP A 342 -21.01 10.70 7.65
C ASP A 342 -20.38 12.08 7.92
N GLU A 343 -20.30 12.50 9.19
CA GLU A 343 -19.56 13.72 9.60
C GLU A 343 -18.05 13.51 9.63
N VAL A 344 -17.62 12.27 9.85
CA VAL A 344 -16.21 11.89 9.98
C VAL A 344 -15.48 12.17 8.67
N ARG A 345 -14.28 12.74 8.78
CA ARG A 345 -13.34 12.86 7.67
C ARG A 345 -12.02 12.18 8.04
N LEU A 346 -11.58 11.31 7.14
CA LEU A 346 -10.28 10.66 7.12
C LEU A 346 -9.53 11.15 5.86
N GLN A 347 -8.25 10.83 5.75
CA GLN A 347 -7.45 11.12 4.58
C GLN A 347 -6.58 9.91 4.26
N HIS A 348 -6.93 9.22 3.18
CA HIS A 348 -6.21 8.07 2.64
C HIS A 348 -5.80 7.02 3.71
N PRO A 349 -6.73 6.51 4.54
CA PRO A 349 -6.40 5.56 5.59
C PRO A 349 -5.94 4.22 4.99
N LEU A 350 -4.70 3.82 5.27
CA LEU A 350 -4.14 2.58 4.72
C LEU A 350 -4.49 1.34 5.54
N ASP A 351 -4.82 1.45 6.82
CA ASP A 351 -5.08 0.28 7.66
C ASP A 351 -6.19 0.41 8.69
N VAL A 352 -6.69 -0.75 9.10
CA VAL A 352 -7.61 -0.92 10.23
C VAL A 352 -7.23 -2.13 11.06
N ALA A 353 -7.33 -2.04 12.39
CA ALA A 353 -7.08 -3.15 13.30
C ALA A 353 -8.17 -3.27 14.37
N TRP A 354 -8.62 -4.49 14.65
CA TRP A 354 -9.66 -4.75 15.65
C TRP A 354 -9.04 -4.95 17.03
N THR A 355 -9.57 -4.26 18.04
CA THR A 355 -9.04 -4.29 19.41
C THR A 355 -9.76 -5.26 20.34
N GLY A 356 -10.84 -5.88 19.87
CA GLY A 356 -11.81 -6.63 20.68
C GLY A 356 -13.10 -5.85 20.97
N SER A 357 -13.08 -4.52 20.88
CA SER A 357 -14.24 -3.66 21.16
C SER A 357 -14.43 -2.52 20.16
N GLU A 358 -13.33 -1.95 19.67
CA GLU A 358 -13.32 -0.86 18.68
C GLU A 358 -12.28 -1.12 17.57
N LEU A 359 -12.36 -0.35 16.50
CA LEU A 359 -11.36 -0.31 15.45
C LEU A 359 -10.32 0.78 15.74
N LEU A 360 -9.06 0.45 15.51
CA LEU A 360 -8.04 1.46 15.23
C LEU A 360 -7.96 1.67 13.73
N VAL A 361 -7.82 2.92 13.31
CA VAL A 361 -7.66 3.34 11.91
C VAL A 361 -6.33 4.05 11.78
N ALA A 362 -5.45 3.56 10.91
CA ALA A 362 -4.28 4.32 10.49
C ALA A 362 -4.72 5.35 9.46
N ASP A 363 -5.01 6.57 9.93
CA ASP A 363 -5.44 7.69 9.12
C ASP A 363 -4.22 8.38 8.51
N THR A 364 -3.64 7.67 7.53
CA THR A 364 -2.25 7.82 7.07
C THR A 364 -1.89 9.25 6.67
N TYR A 365 -2.70 9.90 5.82
CA TYR A 365 -2.39 11.25 5.33
C TYR A 365 -2.79 12.35 6.31
N ASN A 366 -3.48 12.01 7.41
CA ASN A 366 -3.63 12.89 8.56
C ASN A 366 -2.57 12.61 9.64
N HIS A 367 -1.66 11.66 9.40
CA HIS A 367 -0.57 11.25 10.29
C HIS A 367 -1.03 10.81 11.69
N LYS A 368 -2.21 10.18 11.76
CA LYS A 368 -2.89 9.84 13.01
C LYS A 368 -3.25 8.38 13.10
N VAL A 369 -3.42 7.93 14.35
CA VAL A 369 -4.20 6.75 14.66
C VAL A 369 -5.52 7.20 15.29
N LYS A 370 -6.64 6.81 14.69
CA LYS A 370 -7.99 7.12 15.18
C LYS A 370 -8.66 5.89 15.77
N ARG A 371 -9.55 6.11 16.73
CA ARG A 371 -10.45 5.10 17.31
C ARG A 371 -11.82 5.23 16.68
N LEU A 372 -12.38 4.11 16.21
CA LEU A 372 -13.67 4.03 15.55
C LEU A 372 -14.52 2.94 16.20
N ASP A 373 -15.62 3.34 16.83
CA ASP A 373 -16.63 2.41 17.34
C ASP A 373 -17.52 1.95 16.17
N PRO A 374 -17.54 0.64 15.81
CA PRO A 374 -18.33 0.16 14.69
C PRO A 374 -19.84 0.13 14.95
N MET A 375 -20.29 0.20 16.21
CA MET A 375 -21.71 0.21 16.59
C MET A 375 -22.28 1.62 16.55
N THR A 376 -21.62 2.57 17.22
CA THR A 376 -22.08 3.97 17.24
C THR A 376 -21.66 4.74 16.00
N ARG A 377 -20.65 4.25 15.26
CA ARG A 377 -19.96 4.92 14.14
C ARG A 377 -19.23 6.19 14.55
N GLU A 378 -18.95 6.36 15.84
CA GLU A 378 -18.14 7.46 16.35
C GLU A 378 -16.67 7.23 16.03
N CYS A 379 -16.01 8.23 15.45
CA CYS A 379 -14.58 8.21 15.13
C CYS A 379 -13.88 9.42 15.75
N ARG A 380 -12.81 9.18 16.50
CA ARG A 380 -12.03 10.23 17.18
C ARG A 380 -10.54 10.01 17.03
N ALA A 381 -9.79 11.10 16.87
CA ALA A 381 -8.34 11.05 16.94
C ALA A 381 -7.89 10.57 18.32
N TRP A 382 -6.86 9.72 18.34
CA TRP A 382 -6.29 9.22 19.59
C TRP A 382 -4.79 9.48 19.71
N LEU A 383 -4.01 9.29 18.64
CA LEU A 383 -2.56 9.50 18.63
C LEU A 383 -2.15 10.29 17.37
N GLY A 384 -1.01 10.97 17.42
CA GLY A 384 -0.46 11.69 16.26
C GLY A 384 -0.97 13.12 16.14
N TYR A 385 -1.05 13.86 17.25
CA TYR A 385 -1.49 15.26 17.19
C TYR A 385 -0.36 16.16 16.67
N GLY A 386 -0.64 16.94 15.63
CA GLY A 386 0.28 17.96 15.12
C GLY A 386 0.75 17.70 13.68
N GLN A 387 1.91 18.30 13.35
CA GLN A 387 2.58 18.13 12.06
C GLN A 387 3.28 16.77 11.98
N PRO A 388 3.44 16.18 10.78
CA PRO A 388 4.17 14.93 10.61
C PRO A 388 5.57 14.99 11.21
N GLY A 389 6.04 13.87 11.74
CA GLY A 389 7.39 13.78 12.30
C GLY A 389 7.61 12.54 13.16
N HIS A 390 8.77 12.45 13.80
CA HIS A 390 9.21 11.31 14.61
C HIS A 390 9.46 11.77 16.05
N GLU A 391 8.47 11.57 16.93
CA GLU A 391 8.56 11.99 18.33
C GLU A 391 7.89 10.95 19.24
N ASP A 392 8.63 10.42 20.20
CA ASP A 392 8.14 9.53 21.28
C ASP A 392 7.46 10.35 22.38
N GLY A 393 6.61 9.71 23.18
CA GLY A 393 5.97 10.33 24.33
C GLY A 393 4.47 10.01 24.46
N PRO A 394 3.74 10.77 25.29
CA PRO A 394 2.31 10.57 25.47
C PRO A 394 1.52 10.82 24.18
N ALA A 395 0.27 10.33 24.15
CA ALA A 395 -0.64 10.39 23.01
C ALA A 395 -0.75 11.77 22.34
N ASP A 396 -0.74 12.85 23.12
CA ASP A 396 -0.90 14.25 22.68
C ASP A 396 0.39 14.90 22.14
N ARG A 397 1.54 14.22 22.28
CA ARG A 397 2.84 14.68 21.79
C ARG A 397 3.44 13.79 20.72
N ALA A 398 3.17 12.49 20.79
CA ALA A 398 3.71 11.53 19.86
C ALA A 398 3.33 11.88 18.42
N ARG A 399 4.29 11.77 17.50
CA ARG A 399 4.12 12.08 16.08
C ARG A 399 4.34 10.84 15.23
N PHE A 400 3.67 10.82 14.08
CA PHE A 400 3.85 9.83 13.03
C PHE A 400 4.09 10.55 11.70
N TRP A 401 4.52 9.80 10.69
CA TRP A 401 4.64 10.27 9.32
C TRP A 401 4.16 9.17 8.34
N GLU A 402 2.93 9.36 7.86
CA GLU A 402 2.22 8.40 7.00
C GLU A 402 2.23 6.95 7.55
N PRO A 403 1.64 6.71 8.74
CA PRO A 403 1.56 5.35 9.28
C PRO A 403 0.75 4.44 8.34
N GLY A 404 1.37 3.35 7.88
CA GLY A 404 0.83 2.49 6.83
C GLY A 404 0.15 1.23 7.34
N GLY A 405 0.49 0.79 8.56
CA GLY A 405 0.04 -0.48 9.12
C GLY A 405 -0.10 -0.50 10.63
N LEU A 406 -1.00 -1.35 11.13
CA LEU A 406 -1.29 -1.56 12.55
C LEU A 406 -1.31 -3.06 12.88
N ALA A 407 -0.73 -3.45 14.00
CA ALA A 407 -1.00 -4.75 14.62
C ALA A 407 -1.33 -4.58 16.10
N VAL A 408 -2.30 -5.33 16.59
CA VAL A 408 -2.82 -5.19 17.96
C VAL A 408 -2.64 -6.49 18.70
N THR A 409 -2.06 -6.40 19.90
CA THR A 409 -1.99 -7.47 20.90
C THR A 409 -2.83 -7.08 22.12
N ALA A 410 -2.87 -7.92 23.16
CA ALA A 410 -3.63 -7.62 24.38
C ALA A 410 -3.25 -6.27 25.02
N ASP A 411 -1.94 -5.98 25.10
CA ASP A 411 -1.42 -4.83 25.84
C ASP A 411 -0.73 -3.78 24.95
N THR A 412 -0.36 -4.17 23.74
CA THR A 412 0.50 -3.36 22.87
C THR A 412 -0.08 -3.21 21.47
N ILE A 413 0.04 -2.03 20.90
CA ILE A 413 -0.20 -1.78 19.47
C ILE A 413 1.14 -1.45 18.81
N PHE A 414 1.39 -2.07 17.68
CA PHE A 414 2.54 -1.77 16.84
C PHE A 414 2.06 -0.99 15.61
N VAL A 415 2.78 0.06 15.24
CA VAL A 415 2.48 0.92 14.10
C VAL A 415 3.68 0.92 13.15
N ALA A 416 3.44 0.60 11.87
CA ALA A 416 4.43 0.78 10.81
C ALA A 416 4.39 2.26 10.40
N ASP A 417 5.37 3.02 10.87
CA ASP A 417 5.48 4.46 10.69
C ASP A 417 6.34 4.74 9.46
N THR A 418 5.70 4.63 8.30
CA THR A 418 6.32 4.38 7.00
C THR A 418 7.42 5.40 6.67
N ASN A 419 7.10 6.69 6.70
CA ASN A 419 8.05 7.73 6.28
C ASN A 419 9.06 8.09 7.37
N ASN A 420 8.87 7.59 8.60
CA ASN A 420 9.87 7.64 9.66
C ASN A 420 10.78 6.41 9.69
N HIS A 421 10.59 5.44 8.76
CA HIS A 421 11.43 4.25 8.67
C HIS A 421 11.47 3.43 9.97
N ALA A 422 10.36 3.40 10.72
CA ALA A 422 10.33 2.90 12.08
C ALA A 422 9.09 2.04 12.37
N VAL A 423 9.22 1.18 13.39
CA VAL A 423 8.09 0.56 14.08
C VAL A 423 7.88 1.29 15.39
N ARG A 424 6.66 1.75 15.64
CA ARG A 424 6.26 2.45 16.86
C ARG A 424 5.47 1.50 17.75
N VAL A 425 5.68 1.60 19.04
CA VAL A 425 5.02 0.79 20.07
C VAL A 425 4.13 1.71 20.89
N VAL A 426 2.87 1.35 21.01
CA VAL A 426 1.89 2.07 21.83
C VAL A 426 1.43 1.16 22.95
N ASP A 427 1.60 1.62 24.18
CA ASP A 427 0.98 1.01 25.35
C ASP A 427 -0.53 1.28 25.33
N ARG A 428 -1.36 0.23 25.30
CA ARG A 428 -2.81 0.36 25.10
C ARG A 428 -3.52 1.08 26.24
N THR A 429 -2.97 1.02 27.45
CA THR A 429 -3.59 1.58 28.65
C THR A 429 -3.30 3.07 28.78
N SER A 430 -2.02 3.45 28.69
CA SER A 430 -1.55 4.83 28.86
C SER A 430 -1.61 5.64 27.56
N GLY A 431 -1.58 4.98 26.39
CA GLY A 431 -1.42 5.63 25.09
C GLY A 431 -0.02 6.20 24.86
N THR A 432 0.96 5.80 25.68
CA THR A 432 2.36 6.23 25.52
C THR A 432 2.95 5.55 24.29
N VAL A 433 3.62 6.34 23.45
CA VAL A 433 4.27 5.90 22.22
C VAL A 433 5.78 5.91 22.40
N SER A 434 6.43 4.84 21.97
CA SER A 434 7.89 4.71 21.89
C SER A 434 8.32 4.12 20.54
N THR A 435 9.59 4.25 20.18
CA THR A 435 10.16 3.56 19.01
C THR A 435 10.67 2.18 19.40
N LEU A 436 10.30 1.14 18.62
CA LEU A 436 10.86 -0.20 18.79
C LEU A 436 12.27 -0.24 18.20
N GLU A 437 13.26 -0.55 19.02
CA GLU A 437 14.60 -0.85 18.54
C GLU A 437 14.67 -2.30 18.07
N LEU A 438 14.96 -2.51 16.78
CA LEU A 438 15.15 -3.84 16.20
C LEU A 438 16.62 -4.27 16.31
N TRP A 439 17.00 -4.79 17.47
CA TRP A 439 18.38 -5.18 17.73
C TRP A 439 18.79 -6.39 16.89
N GLY A 440 19.97 -6.31 16.29
CA GLY A 440 20.45 -7.29 15.31
C GLY A 440 20.06 -6.97 13.86
N LEU A 441 19.28 -5.91 13.60
CA LEU A 441 19.01 -5.43 12.24
C LEU A 441 20.00 -4.33 11.86
N ALA A 442 20.79 -4.58 10.81
CA ALA A 442 21.62 -3.56 10.18
C ALA A 442 20.96 -3.05 8.87
N PRO A 443 21.26 -1.81 8.45
CA PRO A 443 20.97 -1.39 7.08
C PRO A 443 21.57 -2.38 6.07
N PRO A 444 20.87 -2.69 4.96
CA PRO A 444 21.46 -3.48 3.88
C PRO A 444 22.75 -2.82 3.35
N ALA A 445 23.64 -3.64 2.78
CA ALA A 445 24.77 -3.10 2.03
C ALA A 445 24.26 -2.27 0.83
N PRO A 446 24.99 -1.20 0.42
CA PRO A 446 24.59 -0.31 -0.66
C PRO A 446 24.41 -0.98 -2.01
#